data_AF-A0A2G8KFV9-F1
#
_entry.id   AF-A0A2G8KFV9-F1
#
_cell.length_a   1.000
_cell.length_b   1.000
_cell.length_c   1.000
_cell.angle_alpha   90.00
_cell.angle_beta   90.00
_cell.angle_gamma   90.00
#
_symmetry.space_group_name_H-M   'P 1'
#
loop_
_entity.id
_entity.type
_entity.pdbx_description
1 polymer ?
#
loop_
_entity_poly.entity_id
_entity_poly.type
_entity_poly.pdbx_seq_one_letter_code
_entity_poly.pdbx_strand_id
1 'polypeptide(L)'
;MSFFRYHDQLAALEGKLPIAEGQITVNFKWYDAFEKNSVFSSTKKQTAPNGNFEKNCVLFNIAALHSHIGALQSGEDDEALKKAAKCYQQSVKESMGCIVFASQP
;
A
#
# COMPACT_ATOMS: atom_id res chain seq x y z
N MET A 1 -10.17 3.27 11.28
CA MET A 1 -10.50 2.21 10.29
C MET A 1 -9.16 1.57 9.88
N SER A 2 -9.00 0.25 9.95
CA SER A 2 -7.72 -0.41 9.61
C SER A 2 -7.51 -0.45 8.09
N PHE A 3 -6.27 -0.30 7.60
CA PHE A 3 -5.93 -0.30 6.17
C PHE A 3 -6.47 -1.53 5.41
N PHE A 4 -6.46 -2.71 6.03
CA PHE A 4 -7.01 -3.93 5.45
C PHE A 4 -8.51 -3.81 5.13
N ARG A 5 -9.29 -3.33 6.10
CA ARG A 5 -10.74 -3.16 5.92
C ARG A 5 -11.06 -2.16 4.82
N TYR A 6 -10.24 -1.11 4.72
CA TYR A 6 -10.39 -0.11 3.68
C TYR A 6 -10.06 -0.68 2.29
N HIS A 7 -8.97 -1.45 2.17
CA HIS A 7 -8.63 -2.16 0.94
C HIS A 7 -9.76 -3.10 0.49
N ASP A 8 -10.30 -3.91 1.41
CA ASP A 8 -11.40 -4.84 1.10
C ASP A 8 -12.66 -4.10 0.65
N GLN A 9 -12.93 -2.93 1.23
CA GLN A 9 -14.03 -2.08 0.81
C GLN A 9 -13.83 -1.52 -0.60
N LEU A 10 -12.61 -1.05 -0.94
CA LEU A 10 -12.30 -0.60 -2.29
C LEU A 10 -12.49 -1.72 -3.33
N ALA A 11 -12.04 -2.94 -3.02
CA ALA A 11 -12.24 -4.11 -3.87
C ALA A 11 -13.73 -4.47 -4.02
N ALA A 12 -14.51 -4.38 -2.93
CA ALA A 12 -15.95 -4.64 -2.97
C ALA A 12 -16.75 -3.57 -3.73
N LEU A 13 -16.21 -2.34 -3.83
CA LEU A 13 -16.83 -1.23 -4.56
C LEU A 13 -16.58 -1.27 -6.06
N GLU A 14 -15.42 -1.77 -6.50
CA GLU A 14 -15.02 -1.81 -7.92
C GLU A 14 -16.05 -2.50 -8.82
N GLY A 15 -16.68 -3.59 -8.34
CA GLY A 15 -17.74 -4.30 -9.08
C GLY A 15 -19.10 -3.58 -9.11
N LYS A 16 -19.24 -2.45 -8.41
CA LYS A 16 -20.52 -1.72 -8.25
C LYS A 16 -20.44 -0.29 -8.78
N LEU A 17 -19.28 0.35 -8.61
CA LEU A 17 -19.02 1.74 -8.93
C LEU A 17 -17.69 1.79 -9.67
N PRO A 18 -17.69 2.07 -10.98
CA PRO A 18 -16.44 2.12 -11.71
C PRO A 18 -15.76 3.48 -11.46
N ILE A 19 -14.78 3.47 -10.55
CA ILE A 19 -13.97 4.64 -10.19
C ILE A 19 -12.86 4.81 -11.22
N ALA A 20 -13.18 5.53 -12.28
CA ALA A 20 -12.31 5.83 -13.40
C ALA A 20 -12.61 7.22 -13.97
N GLU A 21 -11.64 7.79 -14.69
CA GLU A 21 -11.81 9.04 -15.41
C GLU A 21 -12.95 8.93 -16.43
N GLY A 22 -13.85 9.91 -16.47
CA GLY A 22 -15.02 9.91 -17.35
C GLY A 22 -16.24 9.13 -16.82
N GLN A 23 -16.13 8.48 -15.65
CA GLN A 23 -17.26 7.88 -14.93
C GLN A 23 -17.37 8.51 -13.55
N ILE A 24 -17.05 7.78 -12.48
CA ILE A 24 -17.03 8.30 -11.11
C ILE A 24 -15.61 8.80 -10.82
N THR A 25 -15.37 10.08 -11.07
CA THR A 25 -14.06 10.71 -10.88
C THR A 25 -13.83 11.04 -9.40
N VAL A 26 -12.91 10.31 -8.76
CA VAL A 26 -12.44 10.59 -7.39
C VAL A 26 -10.93 10.77 -7.43
N ASN A 27 -10.44 11.96 -7.12
CA ASN A 27 -9.00 12.26 -7.14
C ASN A 27 -8.32 11.77 -5.86
N PHE A 28 -7.52 10.72 -5.97
CA PHE A 28 -6.68 10.22 -4.89
C PHE A 28 -5.30 10.86 -4.95
N LYS A 29 -4.79 11.35 -3.82
CA LYS A 29 -3.50 12.03 -3.75
C LYS A 29 -2.60 11.32 -2.74
N TRP A 30 -1.45 10.86 -3.21
CA TRP A 30 -0.43 10.19 -2.40
C TRP A 30 0.93 10.89 -2.52
N TYR A 31 1.72 10.71 -1.46
CA TYR A 31 3.08 11.24 -1.34
C TYR A 31 4.08 10.10 -1.57
N ASP A 32 5.22 10.40 -2.15
CA ASP A 32 6.32 9.44 -2.30
C ASP A 32 6.83 9.01 -0.92
N ALA A 33 6.84 7.70 -0.66
CA ALA A 33 7.24 7.12 0.62
C ALA A 33 8.75 7.20 0.89
N PHE A 34 9.56 7.38 -0.15
CA PHE A 34 11.02 7.40 -0.10
C PHE A 34 11.58 8.80 -0.32
N GLU A 35 10.72 9.81 -0.24
CA GLU A 35 11.15 11.18 -0.35
C GLU A 35 12.19 11.52 0.72
N LYS A 36 13.38 11.91 0.26
CA LYS A 36 14.42 12.44 1.14
C LYS A 36 14.03 13.86 1.51
N ASN A 37 14.11 14.19 2.79
CA ASN A 37 13.78 15.49 3.39
C ASN A 37 14.74 16.61 2.95
N SER A 38 15.00 16.76 1.65
CA SER A 38 15.83 17.83 1.11
C SER A 38 15.00 19.11 1.12
N VAL A 39 15.49 20.10 1.86
CA VAL A 39 14.87 21.43 2.01
C VAL A 39 14.75 22.18 0.66
N PHE A 40 15.44 21.68 -0.39
CA PHE A 40 15.38 22.20 -1.77
C PHE A 40 14.62 21.30 -2.76
N SER A 41 14.13 20.13 -2.36
CA SER A 41 13.35 19.25 -3.23
C SER A 41 11.86 19.48 -2.99
N SER A 42 11.12 19.81 -4.04
CA SER A 42 9.66 19.85 -3.97
C SER A 42 9.12 18.46 -3.63
N THR A 43 8.19 18.41 -2.66
CA THR A 43 7.55 17.18 -2.24
C THR A 43 6.94 16.45 -3.44
N LYS A 44 7.43 15.25 -3.77
CA LYS A 44 6.87 14.44 -4.86
C LYS A 44 5.51 13.91 -4.46
N LYS A 45 4.48 14.40 -5.15
CA LYS A 45 3.08 13.99 -4.98
C LYS A 45 2.54 13.49 -6.31
N GLN A 46 1.75 12.42 -6.26
CA GLN A 46 1.00 11.93 -7.40
C GLN A 46 -0.49 12.00 -7.08
N THR A 47 -1.27 12.55 -8.00
CA THR A 47 -2.73 12.55 -7.94
C THR A 47 -3.28 11.81 -9.14
N ALA A 48 -4.17 10.84 -8.92
CA ALA A 48 -4.80 10.11 -10.01
C ALA A 48 -6.29 9.81 -9.72
N PRO A 49 -7.19 9.97 -10.70
CA PRO A 49 -8.61 9.63 -10.55
C PRO A 49 -8.89 8.15 -10.85
N ASN A 50 -8.17 7.24 -10.18
CA ASN A 50 -8.19 5.81 -10.50
C ASN A 50 -8.28 4.97 -9.21
N GLY A 51 -9.32 4.14 -9.09
CA GLY A 51 -9.50 3.25 -7.93
C GLY A 51 -8.39 2.19 -7.77
N ASN A 52 -7.75 1.76 -8.86
CA ASN A 52 -6.60 0.86 -8.81
C ASN A 52 -5.36 1.55 -8.24
N PHE A 53 -5.15 2.82 -8.58
CA PHE A 53 -4.07 3.62 -7.99
C PHE A 53 -4.24 3.70 -6.47
N GLU A 54 -5.45 3.99 -5.98
CA GLU A 54 -5.75 3.99 -4.55
C GLU A 54 -5.48 2.64 -3.88
N LYS A 55 -6.01 1.53 -4.45
CA LYS A 55 -5.80 0.19 -3.89
C LYS A 55 -4.31 -0.16 -3.76
N ASN A 56 -3.50 0.20 -4.75
CA ASN A 56 -2.06 -0.05 -4.73
C ASN A 56 -1.34 0.77 -3.65
N CYS A 57 -1.68 2.06 -3.51
CA CYS A 57 -1.10 2.89 -2.44
C CYS A 57 -1.49 2.36 -1.04
N VAL A 58 -2.72 1.86 -0.88
CA VAL A 58 -3.17 1.22 0.37
C VAL A 58 -2.42 -0.09 0.63
N LEU A 59 -2.26 -0.96 -0.38
CA LEU A 59 -1.48 -2.20 -0.28
C LEU A 59 -0.02 -1.93 0.09
N PHE A 60 0.59 -0.89 -0.47
CA PHE A 60 1.94 -0.47 -0.10
C PHE A 60 2.04 -0.12 1.40
N ASN A 61 1.07 0.63 1.95
CA ASN A 61 1.05 0.95 3.38
C ASN A 61 0.84 -0.28 4.27
N ILE A 62 0.04 -1.25 3.81
CA ILE A 62 -0.12 -2.54 4.50
C ILE A 62 1.22 -3.29 4.53
N ALA A 63 1.92 -3.36 3.38
CA ALA A 63 3.22 -3.99 3.28
C ALA A 63 4.24 -3.33 4.21
N ALA A 64 4.28 -1.99 4.25
CA ALA A 64 5.15 -1.22 5.12
C ALA A 64 4.84 -1.47 6.62
N LEU A 65 3.56 -1.57 6.99
CA LEU A 65 3.13 -1.92 8.34
C LEU A 65 3.65 -3.31 8.74
N HIS A 66 3.53 -4.30 7.86
CA HIS A 66 4.09 -5.63 8.12
C HIS A 66 5.61 -5.61 8.24
N SER A 67 6.34 -4.87 7.39
CA SER A 67 7.80 -4.70 7.53
C SER A 67 8.15 -4.11 8.90
N HIS A 68 7.40 -3.10 9.34
CA HIS A 68 7.62 -2.44 10.62
C HIS A 68 7.34 -3.38 11.80
N ILE A 69 6.21 -4.10 11.80
CA ILE A 69 5.89 -5.08 12.85
C ILE A 69 6.96 -6.18 12.92
N GLY A 70 7.43 -6.65 11.76
CA GLY A 70 8.54 -7.62 11.67
C GLY A 70 9.81 -7.08 12.32
N ALA A 71 10.19 -5.83 12.04
CA ALA A 71 11.35 -5.18 12.65
C ALA A 71 11.22 -4.97 14.16
N LEU A 72 10.00 -4.81 14.67
CA LEU A 72 9.73 -4.73 16.12
C LEU A 72 9.80 -6.09 16.82
N GLN A 73 9.82 -7.21 16.10
CA GLN A 73 10.07 -8.53 16.69
C GLN A 73 11.58 -8.68 16.90
N SER A 74 12.15 -7.96 17.88
CA SER A 74 13.59 -7.93 18.17
C SER A 74 14.07 -9.03 19.12
N GLY A 75 13.25 -10.06 19.37
CA GLY A 75 13.57 -11.17 20.26
C GLY A 75 14.30 -12.29 19.53
N GLU A 76 15.23 -12.94 20.21
CA GLU A 76 15.90 -14.16 19.73
C GLU A 76 15.11 -15.44 20.05
N ASP A 77 13.95 -15.32 20.70
CA ASP A 77 13.08 -16.47 20.92
C ASP A 77 12.38 -16.92 19.63
N ASP A 78 12.11 -18.22 19.55
CA ASP A 78 11.54 -18.85 18.35
C ASP A 78 10.19 -18.24 17.94
N GLU A 79 9.39 -17.76 18.90
CA GLU A 79 8.09 -17.15 18.61
C GLU A 79 8.23 -15.76 18.00
N ALA A 80 9.16 -14.95 18.51
CA ALA A 80 9.53 -13.66 17.94
C ALA A 80 10.08 -13.84 16.51
N LEU A 81 11.01 -14.78 16.29
CA LEU A 81 11.56 -15.08 14.97
C LEU A 81 10.50 -15.55 13.98
N LYS A 82 9.63 -16.47 14.40
CA LYS A 82 8.52 -16.99 13.57
C LYS A 82 7.54 -15.88 13.18
N LYS A 83 7.23 -14.99 14.13
CA LYS A 83 6.35 -13.84 13.88
C LYS A 83 7.03 -12.82 12.95
N ALA A 84 8.31 -12.53 13.14
CA ALA A 84 9.09 -11.67 12.26
C ALA A 84 9.08 -12.21 10.81
N ALA A 85 9.40 -13.50 10.64
CA ALA A 85 9.41 -14.16 9.34
C ALA A 85 8.03 -14.08 8.66
N LYS A 86 6.95 -14.38 9.39
CA LYS A 86 5.59 -14.28 8.86
C LYS A 86 5.26 -12.86 8.40
N CYS A 87 5.63 -11.85 9.19
CA CYS A 87 5.42 -10.44 8.84
C CYS A 87 6.20 -10.05 7.57
N TYR A 88 7.46 -10.45 7.44
CA TYR A 88 8.25 -10.17 6.24
C TYR A 88 7.71 -10.89 4.98
N GLN A 89 7.31 -12.17 5.11
CA GLN A 89 6.68 -12.90 4.00
C GLN A 89 5.41 -12.19 3.52
N GLN A 90 4.59 -11.72 4.45
CA GLN A 90 3.34 -11.03 4.13
C GLN A 90 3.60 -9.67 3.45
N SER A 91 4.56 -8.89 3.97
CA SER A 91 5.01 -7.63 3.37
C SER A 91 5.47 -7.79 1.91
N VAL A 92 6.25 -8.82 1.61
CA VAL A 92 6.69 -9.13 0.24
C VAL A 92 5.51 -9.47 -0.65
N LYS A 93 4.59 -10.32 -0.18
CA LYS A 93 3.39 -10.72 -0.92
C LYS A 93 2.54 -9.52 -1.34
N GLU A 94 2.36 -8.55 -0.44
CA GLU A 94 1.58 -7.34 -0.71
C GLU A 94 2.31 -6.40 -1.68
N SER A 95 3.63 -6.27 -1.53
CA SER A 95 4.46 -5.46 -2.43
C SER A 95 4.47 -6.01 -3.86
N MET A 96 4.48 -7.35 -4.02
CA MET A 96 4.33 -8.00 -5.33
C MET A 96 2.99 -7.68 -5.98
N GLY A 97 1.92 -7.56 -5.20
CA GLY A 97 0.61 -7.09 -5.67
C GLY A 97 0.74 -5.74 -6.38
N CYS A 98 1.39 -4.77 -5.74
CA CYS A 98 1.60 -3.43 -6.31
C CYS A 98 2.41 -3.46 -7.64
N ILE A 99 3.43 -4.32 -7.75
CA ILE A 99 4.29 -4.42 -8.93
C ILE A 99 3.53 -5.02 -10.13
N VAL A 100 2.73 -6.06 -9.89
CA VAL A 100 1.95 -6.71 -10.96
C VAL A 100 0.95 -5.73 -11.58
N PHE A 101 0.34 -4.85 -10.79
CA PHE A 101 -0.57 -3.82 -11.31
C PHE A 101 0.12 -2.67 -12.03
N ALA A 102 1.30 -2.24 -11.59
CA ALA A 102 2.10 -1.24 -12.32
C ALA A 102 2.55 -1.72 -13.72
N SER A 103 2.44 -3.03 -13.97
CA SER A 103 2.81 -3.68 -15.24
C SER A 103 1.62 -3.85 -16.20
N GLN A 104 0.40 -3.49 -15.78
CA GLN A 104 -0.80 -3.58 -16.62
C GLN A 104 -0.92 -2.28 -17.46
N PRO A 105 -1.19 -2.38 -18.78
CA PRO A 105 -1.21 -1.24 -19.71
C PRO A 105 -2.36 -0.25 -19.44
#